data_AF-A0A7X7KSE3-F1
#
_entry.id   AF-A0A7X7KSE3-F1
#
_cell.length_a   1.000
_cell.length_b   1.000
_cell.length_c   1.000
_cell.angle_alpha   90.00
_cell.angle_beta   90.00
_cell.angle_gamma   90.00
#
_symmetry.space_group_name_H-M   'P 1'
#
loop_
_entity.id
_entity.type
_entity.pdbx_description
1 polymer ?
#
loop_
_entity_poly.entity_id
_entity_poly.type
_entity_poly.pdbx_seq_one_letter_code
_entity_poly.pdbx_strand_id
1 'polypeptide(L)'
;MRRVTFSQKVKEELVNLEMEDNEQASLWLCSALAASGLFRAGEVYIKSAQRAFIEKLQLEVRRLWDIEASVGEKTAYAYLTISGQAQVQIVRQEMLAHLHYNTLRGTLERQAGSFAPALRLTALRSIFLAAGSLAEPASSYQIEFALRRLSVANFVEELLELEDIEILRLQHGAYHMLYIKNGDQIAQLLANGGAHMSYLQFEQIRVRKNMNGMVNRTVNCDSANSQRVADTSARQIELLRDLDAANGVDKLPDDLRVVARLRLDNPGFSIREMGECMDPPLGKSGMYHRLGKLEVWAKNYLAELGEDSGT
;
A
#
# COMPACT_ATOMS: atom_id res chain seq x y z
N MET A 1 -1.59 27.08 -4.00
CA MET A 1 -1.01 26.22 -5.05
C MET A 1 -1.47 24.79 -4.78
N ARG A 2 -2.16 24.13 -5.72
CA ARG A 2 -2.67 22.75 -5.51
C ARG A 2 -1.46 21.81 -5.45
N ARG A 3 -1.36 20.98 -4.41
CA ARG A 3 -0.26 20.02 -4.25
C ARG A 3 -0.32 18.99 -5.38
N VAL A 4 0.77 18.84 -6.13
CA VAL A 4 0.89 17.82 -7.18
C VAL A 4 0.89 16.44 -6.51
N THR A 5 0.00 15.56 -6.96
CA THR A 5 -0.11 14.19 -6.41
C THR A 5 0.99 13.29 -6.96
N PHE A 6 1.27 12.19 -6.28
CA PHE A 6 2.21 11.18 -6.78
C PHE A 6 1.76 10.63 -8.14
N SER A 7 0.46 10.38 -8.33
CA SER A 7 -0.09 9.97 -9.62
C SER A 7 0.22 10.98 -10.73
N GLN A 8 0.11 12.29 -10.46
CA GLN A 8 0.38 13.32 -11.46
C GLN A 8 1.85 13.32 -11.87
N LYS A 9 2.78 13.16 -10.92
CA LYS A 9 4.22 13.04 -11.22
C LYS A 9 4.53 11.86 -12.13
N VAL A 10 3.96 10.70 -11.83
CA VAL A 10 4.14 9.50 -12.68
C VAL A 10 3.61 9.78 -14.09
N LYS A 11 2.43 10.39 -14.21
CA LYS A 11 1.86 10.72 -15.51
C LYS A 11 2.69 11.77 -16.27
N GLU A 12 3.26 12.76 -15.58
CA GLU A 12 4.15 13.75 -16.18
C GLU A 12 5.40 13.10 -16.77
N GLU A 13 6.01 12.17 -16.04
CA GLU A 13 7.17 11.42 -16.52
C GLU A 13 6.81 10.56 -17.74
N LEU A 14 5.73 9.79 -17.65
CA LEU A 14 5.30 8.88 -18.72
C LEU A 14 4.86 9.60 -20.01
N VAL A 15 4.24 10.79 -19.90
CA VAL A 15 3.85 11.58 -21.08
C VAL A 15 5.07 11.99 -21.89
N ASN A 16 6.22 12.26 -21.25
CA ASN A 16 7.40 12.78 -21.93
C ASN A 16 8.27 11.69 -22.57
N LEU A 17 7.93 10.40 -22.42
CA LEU A 17 8.65 9.33 -23.09
C LEU A 17 8.49 9.44 -24.62
N GLU A 18 9.61 9.35 -25.33
CA GLU A 18 9.62 9.35 -26.80
C GLU A 18 9.08 8.03 -27.34
N MET A 19 8.51 8.09 -28.55
CA MET A 19 8.05 6.92 -29.28
C MET A 19 9.11 6.57 -30.33
N GLU A 20 9.51 5.31 -30.38
CA GLU A 20 10.58 4.82 -31.25
C GLU A 20 10.18 4.88 -32.73
N ASP A 21 8.92 4.58 -33.03
CA ASP A 21 8.39 4.54 -34.39
C ASP A 21 6.89 4.86 -34.47
N ASN A 22 6.37 4.84 -35.71
CA ASN A 22 4.96 5.10 -35.97
C ASN A 22 4.03 3.98 -35.45
N GLU A 23 4.47 2.73 -35.41
CA GLU A 23 3.65 1.63 -34.90
C GLU A 23 3.38 1.82 -33.41
N GLN A 24 4.44 2.10 -32.65
CA GLN A 24 4.36 2.37 -31.23
C GLN A 24 3.50 3.61 -30.95
N ALA A 25 3.67 4.69 -31.72
CA ALA A 25 2.87 5.91 -31.59
C ALA A 25 1.39 5.69 -31.91
N SER A 26 1.07 4.97 -33.00
CA SER A 26 -0.31 4.62 -33.36
C SER A 26 -0.96 3.76 -32.29
N LEU A 27 -0.25 2.76 -31.76
CA LEU A 27 -0.76 1.91 -30.68
C LEU A 27 -1.04 2.72 -29.41
N TRP A 28 -0.13 3.63 -29.03
CA TRP A 28 -0.32 4.50 -27.88
C TRP A 28 -1.55 5.38 -28.05
N LEU A 29 -1.69 6.05 -29.19
CA LEU A 29 -2.82 6.93 -29.47
C LEU A 29 -4.15 6.15 -29.48
N CYS A 30 -4.19 4.99 -30.15
CA CYS A 30 -5.37 4.13 -30.19
C CYS A 30 -5.73 3.58 -28.80
N SER A 31 -4.75 3.22 -27.98
CA SER A 31 -4.97 2.70 -26.63
C SER A 31 -5.56 3.77 -25.70
N ALA A 32 -5.14 5.03 -25.82
CA ALA A 32 -5.72 6.16 -25.09
C ALA A 32 -7.20 6.34 -25.45
N LEU A 33 -7.50 6.36 -26.75
CA LEU A 33 -8.86 6.51 -27.26
C LEU A 33 -9.76 5.31 -26.89
N ALA A 34 -9.22 4.09 -26.91
CA ALA A 34 -9.97 2.90 -26.47
C ALA A 34 -10.35 2.99 -24.99
N ALA A 35 -9.45 3.48 -24.15
CA ALA A 35 -9.64 3.58 -22.70
C ALA A 35 -10.70 4.62 -22.29
N SER A 36 -10.64 5.83 -22.87
CA SER A 36 -11.49 6.94 -22.40
C SER A 36 -12.14 7.79 -23.51
N GLY A 37 -11.89 7.48 -24.78
CA GLY A 37 -12.47 8.17 -25.92
C GLY A 37 -13.99 7.99 -26.02
N LEU A 38 -14.67 9.07 -26.40
CA LEU A 38 -16.08 9.10 -26.74
C LEU A 38 -16.22 9.29 -28.25
N PHE A 39 -16.89 8.34 -28.89
CA PHE A 39 -17.06 8.32 -30.35
C PHE A 39 -18.51 8.64 -30.69
N ARG A 40 -18.71 9.64 -31.53
CA ARG A 40 -20.01 10.05 -32.10
C ARG A 40 -19.92 10.03 -33.63
N ALA A 41 -21.03 10.32 -34.31
CA ALA A 41 -21.09 10.26 -35.76
C ALA A 41 -20.09 11.22 -36.45
N GLY A 42 -19.91 12.43 -35.91
CA GLY A 42 -19.02 13.46 -36.47
C GLY A 42 -18.07 14.08 -35.46
N GLU A 43 -17.87 13.44 -34.31
CA GLU A 43 -16.98 13.92 -33.25
C GLU A 43 -16.30 12.75 -32.52
N VAL A 44 -15.01 12.88 -32.25
CA VAL A 44 -14.28 12.08 -31.24
C VAL A 44 -13.81 13.01 -30.14
N TYR A 45 -14.03 12.62 -28.89
CA TYR A 45 -13.73 13.44 -27.72
C TYR A 45 -12.98 12.63 -26.67
N ILE A 46 -11.88 13.18 -26.14
CA ILE A 46 -11.14 12.62 -25.01
C ILE A 46 -10.79 13.72 -24.02
N LYS A 47 -10.79 13.41 -22.72
CA LYS A 47 -10.48 14.37 -21.65
C LYS A 47 -9.53 13.77 -20.62
N SER A 48 -8.74 14.61 -19.98
CA SER A 48 -7.84 14.22 -18.89
C SER A 48 -7.56 15.40 -17.96
N ALA A 49 -7.35 15.09 -16.69
CA ALA A 49 -6.83 16.07 -15.73
C ALA A 49 -5.37 16.48 -16.04
N GLN A 50 -4.67 15.71 -16.88
CA GLN A 50 -3.29 15.99 -17.29
C GLN A 50 -3.26 16.68 -18.65
N ARG A 51 -2.99 17.99 -18.66
CA ARG A 51 -2.98 18.79 -19.89
C ARG A 51 -1.91 18.35 -20.89
N ALA A 52 -0.69 18.09 -20.42
CA ALA A 52 0.41 17.62 -21.28
C ALA A 52 0.06 16.33 -22.05
N PHE A 53 -0.76 15.45 -21.47
CA PHE A 53 -1.25 14.25 -22.16
C PHE A 53 -2.18 14.61 -23.32
N ILE A 54 -3.09 15.57 -23.14
CA ILE A 54 -4.01 16.04 -24.18
C ILE A 54 -3.24 16.75 -25.31
N GLU A 55 -2.24 17.55 -24.97
CA GLU A 55 -1.37 18.22 -25.94
C GLU A 55 -0.55 17.20 -26.75
N LYS A 56 0.00 16.17 -26.10
CA LYS A 56 0.69 15.08 -26.81
C LYS A 56 -0.25 14.31 -27.73
N LEU A 57 -1.48 14.02 -27.30
CA LEU A 57 -2.49 13.41 -28.19
C LEU A 57 -2.76 14.28 -29.42
N GLN A 58 -2.84 15.61 -29.26
CA GLN A 58 -3.04 16.52 -30.39
C GLN A 58 -1.88 16.44 -31.39
N LEU A 59 -0.64 16.45 -30.90
CA LEU A 59 0.55 16.34 -31.72
C LEU A 59 0.58 15.01 -32.49
N GLU A 60 0.31 13.89 -31.83
CA GLU A 60 0.29 12.57 -32.48
C GLU A 60 -0.87 12.43 -33.48
N VAL A 61 -2.05 12.96 -33.18
CA VAL A 61 -3.19 12.98 -34.12
C VAL A 61 -2.82 13.77 -35.39
N ARG A 62 -2.16 14.92 -35.24
CA ARG A 62 -1.72 15.72 -36.38
C ARG A 62 -0.63 15.00 -37.17
N ARG A 63 0.36 14.42 -36.49
CA ARG A 63 1.53 13.78 -37.09
C ARG A 63 1.19 12.47 -37.81
N LEU A 64 0.34 11.63 -37.22
CA LEU A 64 0.02 10.30 -37.75
C LEU A 64 -1.13 10.34 -38.73
N TRP A 65 -2.14 11.19 -38.50
CA TRP A 65 -3.41 11.13 -39.23
C TRP A 65 -3.69 12.38 -40.08
N ASP A 66 -2.80 13.38 -40.05
CA ASP A 66 -2.99 14.68 -40.71
C ASP A 66 -4.28 15.40 -40.28
N ILE A 67 -4.75 15.15 -39.06
CA ILE A 67 -5.99 15.74 -38.51
C ILE A 67 -5.64 16.92 -37.61
N GLU A 68 -6.24 18.08 -37.88
CA GLU A 68 -6.21 19.24 -36.99
C GLU A 68 -7.25 19.08 -35.87
N ALA A 69 -6.84 18.50 -34.74
CA ALA A 69 -7.70 18.38 -33.56
C ALA A 69 -7.69 19.66 -32.73
N SER A 70 -8.84 20.01 -32.14
CA SER A 70 -8.94 21.15 -31.22
C SER A 70 -8.69 20.73 -29.78
N VAL A 71 -7.95 21.56 -29.04
CA VAL A 71 -7.72 21.39 -27.60
C VAL A 71 -8.46 22.49 -26.85
N GLY A 72 -9.18 22.12 -25.82
CA GLY A 72 -9.83 23.05 -24.91
C GLY A 72 -9.58 22.69 -23.44
N GLU A 73 -9.96 23.60 -22.56
CA GLU A 73 -9.73 23.47 -21.13
C GLU A 73 -10.99 23.82 -20.34
N LYS A 74 -11.18 23.11 -19.23
CA LYS A 74 -12.13 23.45 -18.17
C LYS A 74 -11.38 23.46 -16.84
N THR A 75 -12.01 24.02 -15.81
CA THR A 75 -11.41 24.19 -14.46
C THR A 75 -10.75 22.94 -13.89
N ALA A 76 -11.20 21.73 -14.27
CA ALA A 76 -10.70 20.47 -13.73
C ALA A 76 -9.98 19.57 -14.74
N TYR A 77 -10.04 19.86 -16.04
CA TYR A 77 -9.47 18.99 -17.08
C TYR A 77 -9.26 19.72 -18.42
N ALA A 78 -8.30 19.24 -19.19
CA ALA A 78 -8.16 19.54 -20.60
C ALA A 78 -8.89 18.47 -21.43
N TYR A 79 -9.23 18.80 -22.67
CA TYR A 79 -9.87 17.88 -23.60
C TYR A 79 -9.40 18.13 -25.04
N LEU A 80 -9.46 17.07 -25.84
CA LEU A 80 -9.22 17.08 -27.27
C LEU A 80 -10.50 16.67 -28.00
N THR A 81 -10.79 17.37 -29.08
CA THR A 81 -11.92 17.11 -29.97
C THR A 81 -11.46 17.02 -31.42
N ILE A 82 -11.78 15.90 -32.07
CA ILE A 82 -11.66 15.70 -33.52
C ILE A 82 -13.07 15.84 -34.11
N SER A 83 -13.25 16.80 -35.00
CA SER A 83 -14.55 17.11 -35.61
C SER A 83 -14.56 16.82 -37.10
N GLY A 84 -15.70 16.37 -37.60
CA GLY A 84 -15.94 16.10 -39.03
C GLY A 84 -16.03 14.62 -39.35
N GLN A 85 -16.98 14.26 -40.22
CA GLN A 85 -17.27 12.86 -40.52
C GLN A 85 -16.09 12.12 -41.18
N ALA A 86 -15.35 12.81 -42.05
CA ALA A 86 -14.16 12.24 -42.70
C ALA A 86 -13.05 11.95 -41.67
N GLN A 87 -12.77 12.91 -40.78
CA GLN A 87 -11.77 12.77 -39.72
C GLN A 87 -12.15 11.65 -38.74
N VAL A 88 -13.42 11.60 -38.32
CA VAL A 88 -13.90 10.48 -37.49
C VAL A 88 -13.73 9.15 -38.21
N GLN A 89 -13.99 9.08 -39.52
CA GLN A 89 -13.83 7.84 -40.28
C GLN A 89 -12.37 7.36 -40.33
N ILE A 90 -11.40 8.27 -40.44
CA ILE A 90 -9.96 7.95 -40.31
C ILE A 90 -9.70 7.33 -38.93
N VAL A 91 -10.14 7.99 -37.85
CA VAL A 91 -9.99 7.45 -36.49
C VAL A 91 -10.60 6.06 -36.36
N ARG A 92 -11.77 5.80 -36.97
CA ARG A 92 -12.37 4.46 -36.95
C ARG A 92 -11.51 3.42 -37.65
N GLN A 93 -10.92 3.75 -38.80
CA GLN A 93 -10.07 2.84 -39.56
C GLN A 93 -8.78 2.52 -38.78
N GLU A 94 -8.16 3.53 -38.17
CA GLU A 94 -6.95 3.39 -37.36
C GLU A 94 -7.20 2.53 -36.11
N MET A 95 -8.28 2.81 -35.38
CA MET A 95 -8.71 2.03 -34.21
C MET A 95 -9.01 0.57 -34.58
N LEU A 96 -9.62 0.34 -35.75
CA LEU A 96 -9.87 -1.00 -36.26
C LEU A 96 -8.56 -1.70 -36.65
N ALA A 97 -7.65 -1.04 -37.36
CA ALA A 97 -6.39 -1.63 -37.81
C ALA A 97 -5.46 -2.00 -36.65
N HIS A 98 -5.35 -1.14 -35.63
CA HIS A 98 -4.39 -1.33 -34.54
C HIS A 98 -4.93 -2.11 -33.35
N LEU A 99 -6.23 -2.04 -33.03
CA LEU A 99 -6.80 -2.70 -31.86
C LEU A 99 -7.99 -3.62 -32.16
N HIS A 100 -8.37 -3.74 -33.44
CA HIS A 100 -9.67 -4.32 -33.82
C HIS A 100 -10.82 -3.67 -33.03
N TYR A 101 -10.72 -2.36 -32.79
CA TYR A 101 -11.67 -1.64 -31.95
C TYR A 101 -12.84 -1.10 -32.76
N ASN A 102 -14.04 -1.59 -32.48
CA ASN A 102 -15.26 -1.09 -33.08
C ASN A 102 -15.75 0.15 -32.32
N THR A 103 -15.55 1.34 -32.88
CA THR A 103 -15.94 2.61 -32.23
C THR A 103 -17.44 2.78 -32.04
N LEU A 104 -18.27 2.08 -32.80
CA LEU A 104 -19.74 2.18 -32.70
C LEU A 104 -20.27 1.33 -31.55
N ARG A 105 -19.69 0.14 -31.35
CA ARG A 105 -20.06 -0.79 -30.26
C ARG A 105 -19.24 -0.53 -28.99
N GLY A 106 -18.08 0.09 -29.12
CA GLY A 106 -17.10 0.24 -28.04
C GLY A 106 -16.49 -1.10 -27.64
N THR A 107 -16.21 -1.97 -28.61
CA THR A 107 -15.65 -3.31 -28.38
C THR A 107 -14.23 -3.42 -28.91
N LEU A 108 -13.31 -3.93 -28.09
CA LEU A 108 -11.94 -4.26 -28.44
C LEU A 108 -11.81 -5.78 -28.60
N GLU A 109 -11.25 -6.25 -29.71
CA GLU A 109 -11.16 -7.69 -30.02
C GLU A 109 -9.73 -8.20 -30.23
N ARG A 110 -8.73 -7.32 -30.34
CA ARG A 110 -7.33 -7.72 -30.44
C ARG A 110 -6.80 -8.24 -29.09
N GLN A 111 -6.10 -9.36 -29.12
CA GLN A 111 -5.46 -9.96 -27.94
C GLN A 111 -4.16 -9.23 -27.59
N ALA A 112 -3.94 -8.97 -26.30
CA ALA A 112 -2.72 -8.33 -25.81
C ALA A 112 -1.46 -9.17 -26.10
N GLY A 113 -1.58 -10.50 -26.04
CA GLY A 113 -0.49 -11.42 -26.36
C GLY A 113 0.05 -11.31 -27.79
N SER A 114 -0.73 -10.74 -28.72
CA SER A 114 -0.31 -10.52 -30.12
C SER A 114 0.77 -9.43 -30.29
N PHE A 115 0.99 -8.60 -29.28
CA PHE A 115 1.97 -7.53 -29.32
C PHE A 115 3.32 -7.98 -28.76
N ALA A 116 4.41 -7.39 -29.25
CA ALA A 116 5.72 -7.51 -28.62
C ALA A 116 5.71 -6.86 -27.21
N PRO A 117 6.57 -7.29 -26.27
CA PRO A 117 6.59 -6.76 -24.90
C PRO A 117 6.66 -5.23 -24.80
N ALA A 118 7.52 -4.58 -25.57
CA ALA A 118 7.64 -3.12 -25.57
C ALA A 118 6.33 -2.41 -25.97
N LEU A 119 5.58 -2.98 -26.93
CA LEU A 119 4.29 -2.47 -27.38
C LEU A 119 3.18 -2.70 -26.34
N ARG A 120 3.22 -3.81 -25.59
CA ARG A 120 2.31 -4.05 -24.46
C ARG A 120 2.48 -2.99 -23.39
N LEU A 121 3.72 -2.72 -23.00
CA LEU A 121 4.06 -1.65 -22.06
C LEU A 121 3.63 -0.28 -22.59
N THR A 122 3.75 -0.03 -23.90
CA THR A 122 3.23 1.20 -24.52
C THR A 122 1.72 1.35 -24.39
N ALA A 123 0.96 0.27 -24.66
CA ALA A 123 -0.48 0.27 -24.48
C ALA A 123 -0.86 0.51 -23.01
N LEU A 124 -0.21 -0.19 -22.07
CA LEU A 124 -0.42 0.00 -20.62
C LEU A 124 -0.15 1.44 -20.18
N ARG A 125 0.98 2.03 -20.59
CA ARG A 125 1.33 3.43 -20.33
C ARG A 125 0.23 4.37 -20.80
N SER A 126 -0.20 4.22 -22.05
CA SER A 126 -1.24 5.05 -22.64
C SER A 126 -2.56 4.95 -21.88
N ILE A 127 -2.98 3.73 -21.55
CA ILE A 127 -4.22 3.46 -20.82
C ILE A 127 -4.13 4.01 -19.39
N PHE A 128 -2.97 3.91 -18.73
CA PHE A 128 -2.75 4.53 -17.43
C PHE A 128 -2.87 6.06 -17.48
N LEU A 129 -2.31 6.71 -18.50
CA LEU A 129 -2.45 8.14 -18.70
C LEU A 129 -3.93 8.54 -18.87
N ALA A 130 -4.67 7.78 -19.68
CA ALA A 130 -6.06 8.04 -20.03
C ALA A 130 -7.08 7.72 -18.92
N ALA A 131 -6.88 6.62 -18.19
CA ALA A 131 -7.88 6.04 -17.28
C ALA A 131 -7.30 5.44 -15.98
N GLY A 132 -6.00 5.55 -15.76
CA GLY A 132 -5.33 5.06 -14.56
C GLY A 132 -5.11 6.11 -13.48
N SER A 133 -4.89 5.67 -12.24
CA SER A 133 -4.41 6.52 -11.15
C SER A 133 -3.55 5.71 -10.17
N LEU A 134 -2.65 6.40 -9.45
CA LEU A 134 -1.82 5.82 -8.39
C LEU A 134 -2.05 6.57 -7.09
N ALA A 135 -2.46 5.86 -6.05
CA ALA A 135 -2.62 6.43 -4.71
C ALA A 135 -1.29 6.98 -4.17
N GLU A 136 -1.37 7.91 -3.22
CA GLU A 136 -0.19 8.38 -2.49
C GLU A 136 0.49 7.20 -1.78
N PRO A 137 1.74 6.84 -2.13
CA PRO A 137 2.39 5.62 -1.63
C PRO A 137 2.59 5.59 -0.11
N ALA A 138 2.65 6.79 0.51
CA ALA A 138 2.68 6.93 1.96
C ALA A 138 1.42 6.34 2.61
N SER A 139 0.27 6.51 1.97
CA SER A 139 -1.03 6.03 2.45
C SER A 139 -1.25 4.55 2.10
N SER A 140 -1.31 4.21 0.81
CA SER A 140 -1.60 2.87 0.33
C SER A 140 -0.83 2.54 -0.95
N TYR A 141 -0.60 1.24 -1.19
CA TYR A 141 -0.08 0.74 -2.45
C TYR A 141 -1.28 0.37 -3.32
N GLN A 142 -1.66 1.26 -4.24
CA GLN A 142 -2.79 1.01 -5.13
C GLN A 142 -2.63 1.75 -6.45
N ILE A 143 -2.52 0.99 -7.54
CA ILE A 143 -2.86 1.48 -8.88
C ILE A 143 -4.30 1.05 -9.17
N GLU A 144 -5.07 1.93 -9.82
CA GLU A 144 -6.39 1.61 -10.33
C GLU A 144 -6.56 2.03 -11.79
N PHE A 145 -7.37 1.29 -12.55
CA PHE A 145 -7.84 1.65 -13.88
C PHE A 145 -9.37 1.70 -13.88
N ALA A 146 -9.95 2.82 -14.33
CA ALA A 146 -11.39 3.02 -14.38
C ALA A 146 -11.91 2.94 -15.82
N LEU A 147 -12.39 1.76 -16.24
CA LEU A 147 -12.70 1.47 -17.64
C LEU A 147 -14.20 1.28 -17.87
N ARG A 148 -14.78 1.96 -18.87
CA ARG A 148 -16.23 1.87 -19.16
C ARG A 148 -16.64 0.67 -20.02
N ARG A 149 -15.68 0.07 -20.73
CA ARG A 149 -15.94 -1.00 -21.70
C ARG A 149 -15.31 -2.29 -21.18
N LEU A 150 -16.11 -3.33 -21.04
CA LEU A 150 -15.66 -4.63 -20.53
C LEU A 150 -14.51 -5.20 -21.37
N SER A 151 -14.61 -5.12 -22.70
CA SER A 151 -13.57 -5.61 -23.62
C SER A 151 -12.24 -4.88 -23.44
N VAL A 152 -12.25 -3.58 -23.15
CA VAL A 152 -11.04 -2.81 -22.84
C VAL A 152 -10.49 -3.20 -21.46
N ALA A 153 -11.36 -3.45 -20.47
CA ALA A 153 -10.93 -3.98 -19.18
C ALA A 153 -10.28 -5.36 -19.30
N ASN A 154 -10.84 -6.26 -20.10
CA ASN A 154 -10.24 -7.57 -20.38
C ASN A 154 -8.88 -7.43 -21.08
N PHE A 155 -8.76 -6.51 -22.03
CA PHE A 155 -7.48 -6.24 -22.69
C PHE A 155 -6.40 -5.72 -21.73
N VAL A 156 -6.77 -4.81 -20.81
CA VAL A 156 -5.85 -4.31 -19.77
C VAL A 156 -5.48 -5.40 -18.78
N GLU A 157 -6.43 -6.25 -18.41
CA GLU A 157 -6.17 -7.39 -17.54
C GLU A 157 -5.16 -8.36 -18.19
N GLU A 158 -5.37 -8.73 -19.46
CA GLU A 158 -4.45 -9.57 -20.22
C GLU A 158 -3.05 -8.92 -20.34
N LEU A 159 -2.98 -7.61 -20.59
CA LEU A 159 -1.71 -6.88 -20.63
C LEU A 159 -0.95 -6.96 -19.30
N LEU A 160 -1.64 -6.84 -18.17
CA LEU A 160 -1.06 -6.89 -16.83
C LEU A 160 -0.68 -8.33 -16.43
N GLU A 161 -1.50 -9.32 -16.78
CA GLU A 161 -1.20 -10.74 -16.56
C GLU A 161 0.06 -11.18 -17.33
N LEU A 162 0.25 -10.69 -18.56
CA LEU A 162 1.45 -10.93 -19.35
C LEU A 162 2.74 -10.30 -18.78
N GLU A 163 2.59 -9.38 -17.82
CA GLU A 163 3.69 -8.77 -17.05
C GLU A 163 3.80 -9.39 -15.64
N ASP A 164 3.14 -10.53 -15.39
CA ASP A 164 3.08 -11.24 -14.11
C ASP A 164 2.51 -10.39 -12.96
N ILE A 165 1.55 -9.51 -13.27
CA ILE A 165 0.90 -8.63 -12.29
C ILE A 165 -0.44 -9.21 -11.86
N GLU A 166 -0.63 -9.34 -10.55
CA GLU A 166 -1.88 -9.79 -9.96
C GLU A 166 -2.87 -8.62 -9.87
N ILE A 167 -4.12 -8.89 -10.26
CA ILE A 167 -5.14 -7.85 -10.43
C ILE A 167 -6.38 -8.23 -9.62
N LEU A 168 -6.93 -7.26 -8.91
CA LEU A 168 -8.26 -7.36 -8.33
C LEU A 168 -9.25 -6.64 -9.23
N ARG A 169 -10.24 -7.37 -9.74
CA ARG A 169 -11.33 -6.83 -10.55
C ARG A 169 -12.56 -6.56 -9.71
N LEU A 170 -13.16 -5.38 -9.88
CA LEU A 170 -14.41 -4.99 -9.22
C LEU A 170 -15.31 -4.23 -10.20
N GLN A 171 -16.63 -4.38 -10.05
CA GLN A 171 -17.60 -3.54 -10.75
C GLN A 171 -18.00 -2.37 -9.85
N HIS A 172 -17.83 -1.13 -10.33
CA HIS A 172 -18.29 0.07 -9.63
C HIS A 172 -19.16 0.94 -10.54
N GLY A 173 -20.48 0.82 -10.38
CA GLY A 173 -21.45 1.45 -11.28
C GLY A 173 -21.22 1.02 -12.73
N ALA A 174 -21.01 1.98 -13.63
CA ALA A 174 -20.75 1.74 -15.05
C ALA A 174 -19.27 1.45 -15.38
N TYR A 175 -18.39 1.37 -14.38
CA TYR A 175 -16.96 1.13 -14.56
C TYR A 175 -16.56 -0.27 -14.14
N HIS A 176 -15.72 -0.89 -14.96
CA HIS A 176 -14.91 -2.06 -14.64
C HIS A 176 -13.60 -1.54 -14.05
N MET A 177 -13.42 -1.75 -12.75
CA MET A 177 -12.25 -1.31 -12.01
C MET A 177 -11.24 -2.45 -11.92
N LEU A 178 -10.00 -2.16 -12.29
CA LEU A 178 -8.86 -3.07 -12.12
C LEU A 178 -7.89 -2.45 -11.12
N TYR A 179 -7.51 -3.20 -10.09
CA TYR A 179 -6.64 -2.73 -9.03
C TYR A 179 -5.39 -3.60 -8.91
N ILE A 180 -4.23 -2.95 -8.74
CA ILE A 180 -2.98 -3.59 -8.34
C ILE A 180 -2.69 -3.12 -6.93
N LYS A 181 -2.55 -4.06 -5.98
CA LYS A 181 -2.34 -3.74 -4.55
C LYS A 181 -0.98 -4.15 -4.01
N ASN A 182 -0.23 -4.97 -4.76
CA ASN A 182 1.09 -5.41 -4.37
C ASN A 182 2.11 -4.30 -4.68
N GLY A 183 2.87 -3.89 -3.65
CA GLY A 183 3.87 -2.83 -3.78
C GLY A 183 5.02 -3.20 -4.72
N ASP A 184 5.46 -4.46 -4.73
CA ASP A 184 6.53 -4.92 -5.63
C ASP A 184 6.08 -4.89 -7.08
N GLN A 185 4.85 -5.34 -7.37
CA GLN A 185 4.30 -5.29 -8.74
C GLN A 185 4.07 -3.85 -9.22
N ILE A 186 3.66 -2.93 -8.33
CA ILE A 186 3.58 -1.50 -8.66
C ILE A 186 4.98 -0.96 -9.00
N ALA A 187 5.99 -1.31 -8.21
CA ALA A 187 7.37 -0.88 -8.45
C ALA A 187 7.89 -1.42 -9.80
N GLN A 188 7.65 -2.70 -10.09
CA GLN A 188 7.97 -3.33 -11.37
C GLN A 188 7.29 -2.61 -12.54
N LEU A 189 6.00 -2.30 -12.43
CA LEU A 189 5.27 -1.60 -13.51
C LEU A 189 5.81 -0.18 -13.74
N LEU A 190 6.19 0.54 -12.68
CA LEU A 190 6.82 1.86 -12.81
C LEU A 190 8.20 1.76 -13.50
N ALA A 191 9.00 0.76 -13.12
CA ALA A 191 10.32 0.54 -13.70
C ALA A 191 10.24 0.13 -15.19
N ASN A 192 9.46 -0.91 -15.50
CA ASN A 192 9.28 -1.41 -16.87
C ASN A 192 8.53 -0.40 -17.75
N GLY A 193 7.61 0.36 -17.15
CA GLY A 193 6.88 1.44 -17.81
C GLY A 193 7.71 2.69 -18.11
N GLY A 194 8.98 2.76 -17.68
CA GLY A 194 9.88 3.89 -17.96
C GLY A 194 9.69 5.09 -17.03
N ALA A 195 8.92 4.96 -15.94
CA ALA A 195 8.77 5.99 -14.91
C ALA A 195 9.87 5.85 -13.84
N HIS A 196 11.14 5.90 -14.26
CA HIS A 196 12.29 5.59 -13.42
C HIS A 196 12.46 6.52 -12.20
N MET A 197 12.22 7.82 -12.36
CA MET A 197 12.29 8.78 -11.26
C MET A 197 11.17 8.55 -10.26
N SER A 198 9.96 8.30 -10.75
CA SER A 198 8.82 7.93 -9.92
C SER A 198 9.04 6.60 -9.20
N TYR A 199 9.64 5.61 -9.88
CA TYR A 199 10.03 4.33 -9.29
C TYR A 199 11.02 4.53 -8.12
N LEU A 200 12.10 5.29 -8.32
CA LEU A 200 13.07 5.57 -7.25
C LEU A 200 12.41 6.28 -6.06
N GLN A 201 11.54 7.25 -6.32
CA GLN A 201 10.79 7.93 -5.26
C GLN A 201 9.84 6.96 -4.53
N PHE A 202 9.18 6.07 -5.26
CA PHE A 202 8.29 5.04 -4.72
C PHE A 202 9.06 4.09 -3.79
N GLU A 203 10.19 3.55 -4.25
CA GLU A 203 11.07 2.67 -3.47
C GLU A 203 11.58 3.35 -2.20
N GLN A 204 12.00 4.62 -2.29
CA GLN A 204 12.41 5.39 -1.11
C GLN A 204 11.30 5.48 -0.05
N ILE A 205 10.05 5.70 -0.48
CA ILE A 205 8.89 5.74 0.43
C ILE A 205 8.64 4.35 1.04
N ARG A 206 8.74 3.28 0.26
CA ARG A 206 8.57 1.89 0.74
C ARG A 206 9.58 1.53 1.82
N VAL A 207 10.87 1.82 1.57
CA VAL A 207 11.95 1.59 2.55
C VAL A 207 11.64 2.33 3.85
N ARG A 208 11.29 3.62 3.78
CA ARG A 208 10.96 4.41 4.98
C ARG A 208 9.75 3.85 5.72
N LYS A 209 8.71 3.42 5.00
CA LYS A 209 7.49 2.84 5.60
C LYS A 209 7.79 1.51 6.30
N ASN A 210 8.64 0.68 5.70
CA ASN A 210 9.10 -0.58 6.30
C ASN A 210 9.95 -0.34 7.57
N MET A 211 10.89 0.61 7.52
CA MET A 211 11.71 0.99 8.69
C MET A 211 10.84 1.52 9.83
N ASN A 212 9.93 2.46 9.56
CA ASN A 212 9.02 3.00 10.57
C ASN A 212 8.12 1.90 11.15
N GLY A 213 7.62 1.00 10.31
CA GLY A 213 6.82 -0.14 10.76
C GLY A 213 7.59 -1.14 11.62
N MET A 214 8.91 -1.27 11.42
CA MET A 214 9.79 -2.07 12.28
C MET A 214 10.03 -1.37 13.62
N VAL A 215 10.41 -0.09 13.60
CA VAL A 215 10.63 0.71 14.82
C VAL A 215 9.39 0.74 15.69
N ASN A 216 8.21 0.99 15.11
CA ASN A 216 6.96 1.02 15.87
C ASN A 216 6.66 -0.33 16.53
N ARG A 217 6.95 -1.45 15.84
CA ARG A 217 6.79 -2.78 16.43
C ARG A 217 7.74 -3.00 17.59
N THR A 218 9.02 -2.62 17.45
CA THR A 218 10.01 -2.71 18.51
C THR A 218 9.60 -1.88 19.73
N VAL A 219 9.28 -0.60 19.53
CA VAL A 219 8.87 0.31 20.62
C VAL A 219 7.60 -0.20 21.31
N ASN A 220 6.61 -0.70 20.56
CA ASN A 220 5.40 -1.26 21.13
C ASN A 220 5.70 -2.53 21.94
N CYS A 221 6.57 -3.41 21.45
CA CYS A 221 7.00 -4.59 22.19
C CYS A 221 7.74 -4.23 23.48
N ASP A 222 8.66 -3.26 23.44
CA ASP A 222 9.45 -2.83 24.60
C ASP A 222 8.57 -2.14 25.65
N SER A 223 7.65 -1.27 25.21
CA SER A 223 6.68 -0.62 26.08
C SER A 223 5.74 -1.63 26.74
N ALA A 224 5.17 -2.56 25.98
CA ALA A 224 4.30 -3.62 26.51
C ALA A 224 5.05 -4.59 27.45
N ASN A 225 6.33 -4.85 27.20
CA ASN A 225 7.16 -5.64 28.10
C ASN A 225 7.45 -4.89 29.41
N SER A 226 7.82 -3.60 29.31
CA SER A 226 8.11 -2.75 30.46
C SER A 226 6.88 -2.58 31.36
N GLN A 227 5.70 -2.37 30.78
CA GLN A 227 4.44 -2.27 31.53
C GLN A 227 4.12 -3.57 32.28
N ARG A 228 4.20 -4.74 31.62
CA ARG A 228 3.96 -6.03 32.28
C ARG A 228 4.92 -6.30 33.44
N VAL A 229 6.18 -5.90 33.31
CA VAL A 229 7.18 -6.02 34.38
C VAL A 229 6.83 -5.09 35.54
N ALA A 230 6.47 -3.83 35.26
CA ALA A 230 6.06 -2.86 36.27
C ALA A 230 4.82 -3.34 37.03
N ASP A 231 3.77 -3.77 36.33
CA ASP A 231 2.53 -4.27 36.93
C ASP A 231 2.76 -5.51 37.80
N THR A 232 3.67 -6.39 37.37
CA THR A 232 4.04 -7.59 38.14
C THR A 232 4.81 -7.23 39.39
N SER A 233 5.76 -6.30 39.30
CA SER A 233 6.51 -5.82 40.47
C SER A 233 5.57 -5.15 41.48
N ALA A 234 4.68 -4.27 41.02
CA ALA A 234 3.69 -3.60 41.86
C ALA A 234 2.80 -4.59 42.62
N ARG A 235 2.24 -5.58 41.92
CA ARG A 235 1.42 -6.65 42.53
C ARG A 235 2.20 -7.48 43.55
N GLN A 236 3.47 -7.80 43.25
CA GLN A 236 4.34 -8.52 44.19
C GLN A 236 4.56 -7.71 45.46
N ILE A 237 4.84 -6.40 45.33
CA ILE A 237 5.08 -5.52 46.47
C ILE A 237 3.83 -5.38 47.33
N GLU A 238 2.65 -5.21 46.71
CA GLU A 238 1.37 -5.13 47.42
C GLU A 238 1.09 -6.41 48.21
N LEU A 239 1.18 -7.57 47.56
CA LEU A 239 1.01 -8.88 48.21
C LEU A 239 1.98 -9.08 49.39
N LEU A 240 3.23 -8.65 49.25
CA LEU A 240 4.22 -8.78 50.32
C LEU A 240 4.00 -7.79 51.45
N ARG A 241 3.45 -6.61 51.19
CA ARG A 241 3.04 -5.66 52.24
C ARG A 241 1.88 -6.21 53.06
N ASP A 242 0.88 -6.80 52.40
CA ASP A 242 -0.23 -7.47 53.09
C ASP A 242 0.27 -8.63 53.94
N LEU A 243 1.21 -9.42 53.40
CA LEU A 243 1.84 -10.51 54.12
C LEU A 243 2.61 -10.04 55.36
N ASP A 244 3.37 -8.95 55.23
CA ASP A 244 4.14 -8.36 56.33
C ASP A 244 3.23 -7.82 57.43
N ALA A 245 2.15 -7.12 57.06
CA ALA A 245 1.14 -6.63 58.00
C ALA A 245 0.45 -7.77 58.78
N ALA A 246 0.30 -8.94 58.17
CA ALA A 246 -0.23 -10.15 58.79
C ALA A 246 0.82 -10.96 59.60
N ASN A 247 2.02 -10.41 59.82
CA ASN A 247 3.17 -11.09 60.43
C ASN A 247 3.53 -12.42 59.73
N GLY A 248 3.23 -12.53 58.43
CA GLY A 248 3.45 -13.74 57.64
C GLY A 248 4.88 -13.87 57.11
N VAL A 249 5.62 -12.76 56.99
CA VAL A 249 7.00 -12.77 56.47
C VAL A 249 7.93 -13.60 57.36
N ASP A 250 7.77 -13.55 58.68
CA ASP A 250 8.61 -14.33 59.59
C ASP A 250 8.30 -15.83 59.56
N LYS A 251 7.12 -16.21 59.06
CA LYS A 251 6.70 -17.61 58.88
C LYS A 251 7.16 -18.21 57.55
N LEU A 252 7.71 -17.42 56.63
CA LEU A 252 8.27 -17.91 55.38
C LEU A 252 9.49 -18.82 55.62
N PRO A 253 9.71 -19.84 54.77
CA PRO A 253 11.01 -20.51 54.67
C PRO A 253 12.16 -19.52 54.44
N ASP A 254 13.34 -19.80 54.97
CA ASP A 254 14.48 -18.86 54.96
C ASP A 254 14.84 -18.35 53.56
N ASP A 255 14.79 -19.23 52.56
CA ASP A 255 15.11 -18.91 51.17
C ASP A 255 14.08 -17.98 50.50
N LEU A 256 12.82 -18.04 50.94
CA LEU A 256 11.74 -17.15 50.49
C LEU A 256 11.66 -15.86 51.32
N ARG A 257 12.00 -15.91 52.61
CA ARG A 257 12.04 -14.74 53.50
C ARG A 257 13.07 -13.72 53.01
N VAL A 258 14.26 -14.18 52.61
CA VAL A 258 15.31 -13.34 52.03
C VAL A 258 14.80 -12.65 50.75
N VAL A 259 14.11 -13.39 49.89
CA VAL A 259 13.52 -12.85 48.65
C VAL A 259 12.42 -11.82 48.93
N ALA A 260 11.56 -12.08 49.92
CA ALA A 260 10.48 -11.17 50.32
C ALA A 260 11.02 -9.83 50.81
N ARG A 261 12.01 -9.87 51.73
CA ARG A 261 12.67 -8.66 52.25
C ARG A 261 13.40 -7.91 51.14
N LEU A 262 14.17 -8.62 50.31
CA LEU A 262 14.89 -8.03 49.19
C LEU A 262 13.96 -7.27 48.23
N ARG A 263 12.77 -7.83 47.92
CA ARG A 263 11.77 -7.19 47.05
C ARG A 263 11.11 -5.98 47.71
N LEU A 264 10.79 -6.04 49.01
CA LEU A 264 10.21 -4.92 49.76
C LEU A 264 11.18 -3.75 49.90
N ASP A 265 12.44 -4.05 50.19
CA ASP A 265 13.51 -3.06 50.38
C ASP A 265 13.93 -2.43 49.05
N ASN A 266 13.82 -3.18 47.94
CA ASN A 266 14.25 -2.76 46.61
C ASN A 266 13.14 -2.93 45.56
N PRO A 267 12.06 -2.12 45.64
CA PRO A 267 10.90 -2.25 44.77
C PRO A 267 11.21 -1.99 43.28
N GLY A 268 12.28 -1.24 43.01
CA GLY A 268 12.73 -0.91 41.66
C GLY A 268 13.66 -1.95 41.02
N PHE A 269 14.12 -2.98 41.75
CA PHE A 269 15.05 -3.96 41.18
C PHE A 269 14.36 -4.86 40.16
N SER A 270 15.07 -5.10 39.06
CA SER A 270 14.72 -6.16 38.12
C SER A 270 14.93 -7.53 38.76
N ILE A 271 14.29 -8.57 38.19
CA ILE A 271 14.49 -9.97 38.61
C ILE A 271 15.96 -10.38 38.54
N ARG A 272 16.72 -9.81 37.60
CA ARG A 272 18.15 -10.09 37.45
C ARG A 272 18.95 -9.49 38.59
N GLU A 273 18.76 -8.19 38.87
CA GLU A 273 19.46 -7.50 39.97
C GLU A 273 19.17 -8.15 41.32
N MET A 274 17.91 -8.53 41.58
CA MET A 274 17.59 -9.29 42.79
C MET A 274 18.33 -10.63 42.87
N GLY A 275 18.43 -11.36 41.75
CA GLY A 275 19.18 -12.62 41.72
C GLY A 275 20.67 -12.43 41.99
N GLU A 276 21.26 -11.34 41.49
CA GLU A 276 22.66 -10.97 41.73
C GLU A 276 22.92 -10.57 43.20
N CYS A 277 21.91 -10.08 43.93
CA CYS A 277 22.00 -9.79 45.36
C CYS A 277 21.85 -11.02 46.28
N MET A 278 21.55 -12.20 45.74
CA MET A 278 21.42 -13.43 46.53
C MET A 278 22.79 -14.04 46.85
N ASP A 279 22.89 -14.78 47.95
CA ASP A 279 24.06 -15.59 48.29
C ASP A 279 23.67 -17.08 48.48
N PRO A 280 24.08 -17.99 47.59
CA PRO A 280 24.82 -17.74 46.35
C PRO A 280 23.96 -17.00 45.30
N PRO A 281 24.58 -16.27 44.34
CA PRO A 281 23.85 -15.57 43.28
C PRO A 281 22.97 -16.49 42.45
N LEU A 282 21.78 -15.99 42.10
CA LEU A 282 20.81 -16.71 41.27
C LEU A 282 20.70 -16.07 39.88
N GLY A 283 20.66 -16.92 38.85
CA GLY A 283 20.27 -16.47 37.51
C GLY A 283 18.80 -16.03 37.46
N LYS A 284 18.46 -15.24 36.43
CA LYS A 284 17.10 -14.70 36.21
C LYS A 284 15.99 -15.75 36.36
N SER A 285 16.18 -16.95 35.82
CA SER A 285 15.18 -18.04 35.90
C SER A 285 15.02 -18.59 37.32
N GLY A 286 16.12 -18.75 38.06
CA GLY A 286 16.09 -19.19 39.46
C GLY A 286 15.38 -18.19 40.36
N MET A 287 15.69 -16.90 40.19
CA MET A 287 15.03 -15.82 40.93
C MET A 287 13.52 -15.72 40.58
N TYR A 288 13.18 -15.83 39.29
CA TYR A 288 11.79 -15.84 38.83
C TYR A 288 10.98 -16.96 39.49
N HIS A 289 11.54 -18.17 39.57
CA HIS A 289 10.88 -19.30 40.21
C HIS A 289 10.69 -19.11 41.72
N ARG A 290 11.67 -18.51 42.42
CA ARG A 290 11.52 -18.18 43.85
C ARG A 290 10.44 -17.14 44.10
N LEU A 291 10.36 -16.09 43.28
CA LEU A 291 9.27 -15.10 43.36
C LEU A 291 7.91 -15.75 43.13
N GLY A 292 7.80 -16.66 42.14
CA GLY A 292 6.57 -17.41 41.90
C GLY A 292 6.16 -18.27 43.10
N LYS A 293 7.11 -18.97 43.74
CA LYS A 293 6.86 -19.73 44.98
C LYS A 293 6.43 -18.82 46.13
N LEU A 294 7.10 -17.69 46.29
CA LEU A 294 6.76 -16.70 47.31
C LEU A 294 5.34 -16.14 47.12
N GLU A 295 4.96 -15.80 45.89
CA GLU A 295 3.59 -15.34 45.59
C GLU A 295 2.53 -16.38 45.95
N VAL A 296 2.76 -17.66 45.61
CA VAL A 296 1.84 -18.75 45.95
C VAL A 296 1.74 -18.93 47.47
N TRP A 297 2.88 -18.95 48.16
CA TRP A 297 2.91 -19.10 49.61
C TRP A 297 2.18 -17.96 50.32
N ALA A 298 2.47 -16.71 49.92
CA ALA A 298 1.86 -15.51 50.48
C ALA A 298 0.34 -15.50 50.31
N LYS A 299 -0.15 -15.87 49.11
CA LYS A 299 -1.59 -15.95 48.85
C LYS A 299 -2.28 -17.00 49.70
N ASN A 300 -1.70 -18.19 49.85
CA ASN A 300 -2.29 -19.25 50.65
C ASN A 300 -2.36 -18.84 52.13
N TYR A 301 -1.28 -18.28 52.67
CA TYR A 301 -1.24 -17.82 54.05
C TYR A 301 -2.28 -16.72 54.34
N LEU A 302 -2.43 -15.75 53.44
CA LEU A 302 -3.42 -14.68 53.59
C LEU A 302 -4.86 -15.19 53.42
N ALA A 303 -5.09 -16.19 52.57
CA ALA A 303 -6.40 -16.81 52.40
C ALA A 303 -6.83 -17.58 53.67
N GLU A 304 -5.93 -18.37 54.25
CA GLU A 304 -6.18 -19.11 55.51
C GLU A 304 -6.57 -18.17 56.66
N LEU A 305 -5.89 -17.02 56.79
CA LEU A 305 -6.24 -16.00 57.79
C LEU A 305 -7.62 -15.34 57.53
N GLY A 306 -8.01 -15.19 56.27
CA GLY A 306 -9.31 -14.65 55.88
C GLY A 306 -10.46 -15.61 56.18
N GLU A 307 -10.23 -16.92 56.08
CA GLU A 307 -11.22 -17.95 56.43
C GLU A 307 -11.42 -18.07 57.95
N ASP A 308 -10.35 -17.95 58.74
CA ASP A 308 -10.41 -17.96 60.22
C ASP A 308 -11.05 -16.69 60.82
N SER A 309 -11.18 -15.62 60.03
CA SER A 309 -11.84 -14.35 60.43
C SER A 309 -13.36 -14.35 60.17
N GLY A 310 -13.88 -15.40 59.52
CA GLY A 310 -15.26 -15.51 59.02
C GLY A 310 -16.19 -16.44 59.81
N THR A 311 -15.76 -16.96 60.96
CA THR A 311 -16.56 -17.74 61.92
C THR A 311 -16.70 -17.00 63.25
#